data_AF-A0A0F3R8E9-F1
#
_entry.id   AF-A0A0F3R8E9-F1
#
_cell.length_a   1.000
_cell.length_b   1.000
_cell.length_c   1.000
_cell.angle_alpha   90.00
_cell.angle_beta   90.00
_cell.angle_gamma   90.00
#
_symmetry.space_group_name_H-M   'P 1'
#
loop_
_entity.id
_entity.type
_entity.pdbx_description
1 polymer ?
#
loop_
_entity_poly.entity_id
_entity_poly.type
_entity_poly.pdbx_seq_one_letter_code
_entity_poly.pdbx_strand_id
1 'polypeptide(L)'
;MLENNLIEFGNDEIGTPHYIGHRKRVKERFVTAGAEHFSDYELLEVMLFSAIPRKDVKPLAKKLLDHFDITDLINLDKERLLSIKGTNENLYINFALIRELINRVLKQKIINKNIIASWSSLIDYLKVNMGNMRLEQFRILFLNKKNILPMRF
;
A
#
# COMPACT_ATOMS: atom_id res chain seq x y z
N MET A 1 -49.80 40.68 10.31
CA MET A 1 -50.42 39.72 9.36
C MET A 1 -49.99 40.16 7.97
N LEU A 2 -49.23 39.44 7.15
CA LEU A 2 -48.61 38.12 7.17
C LEU A 2 -47.40 38.21 6.21
N GLU A 3 -46.27 37.60 6.59
CA GLU A 3 -45.18 37.23 5.66
C GLU A 3 -45.74 36.29 4.59
N ASN A 4 -45.20 36.35 3.37
CA ASN A 4 -45.23 35.19 2.47
C ASN A 4 -43.95 35.16 1.61
N ASN A 5 -42.99 34.41 2.13
CA ASN A 5 -41.90 33.79 1.39
C ASN A 5 -42.48 32.96 0.24
N LEU A 6 -42.13 33.30 -1.00
CA LEU A 6 -42.12 32.33 -2.08
C LEU A 6 -40.79 31.58 -1.99
N ILE A 7 -40.85 30.37 -1.46
CA ILE A 7 -39.73 29.42 -1.48
C ILE A 7 -39.72 28.79 -2.87
N GLU A 8 -38.71 29.09 -3.67
CA GLU A 8 -38.37 28.28 -4.84
C GLU A 8 -37.71 26.98 -4.35
N PHE A 9 -38.50 25.92 -4.24
CA PHE A 9 -37.99 24.55 -4.18
C PHE A 9 -37.92 24.01 -5.61
N GLY A 10 -36.74 23.64 -6.08
CA GLY A 10 -36.62 22.88 -7.32
C GLY A 10 -35.26 22.93 -7.98
N ASN A 11 -34.29 22.21 -7.42
CA ASN A 11 -33.43 21.34 -8.21
C ASN A 11 -32.75 20.34 -7.27
N ASP A 12 -33.46 19.25 -7.02
CA ASP A 12 -32.83 17.99 -6.58
C ASP A 12 -31.90 17.54 -7.71
N GLU A 13 -30.65 18.02 -7.69
CA GLU A 13 -29.57 17.45 -8.49
C GLU A 13 -29.24 16.06 -7.95
N ILE A 14 -29.94 15.08 -8.53
CA ILE A 14 -29.61 13.66 -8.68
C ILE A 14 -28.21 13.33 -8.13
N GLY A 15 -28.23 12.72 -6.93
CA GLY A 15 -27.12 12.56 -6.01
C GLY A 15 -25.80 12.12 -6.66
N THR A 16 -24.82 13.01 -6.59
CA THR A 16 -23.41 12.62 -6.73
C THR A 16 -23.09 11.62 -5.60
N PRO A 17 -22.55 10.43 -5.93
CA PRO A 17 -22.26 9.46 -4.88
C PRO A 17 -21.29 10.04 -3.85
N HIS A 18 -21.66 9.95 -2.56
CA HIS A 18 -20.92 10.52 -1.43
C HIS A 18 -19.41 10.18 -1.42
N TYR A 19 -19.03 9.04 -2.01
CA TYR A 19 -17.64 8.60 -2.11
C TYR A 19 -16.78 9.41 -3.12
N ILE A 20 -17.39 10.11 -4.08
CA ILE A 20 -16.65 10.94 -5.05
C ILE A 20 -16.06 12.18 -4.35
N GLY A 21 -16.87 12.83 -3.49
CA GLY A 21 -16.40 13.94 -2.66
C GLY A 21 -15.36 13.50 -1.63
N HIS A 22 -15.52 12.31 -1.05
CA HIS A 22 -14.53 11.71 -0.15
C HIS A 22 -13.16 11.54 -0.82
N ARG A 23 -13.12 10.91 -2.01
CA ARG A 23 -11.87 10.70 -2.76
C ARG A 23 -11.11 12.01 -3.02
N LYS A 24 -11.81 13.06 -3.45
CA LYS A 24 -11.19 14.36 -3.74
C LYS A 24 -10.56 14.96 -2.48
N ARG A 25 -11.33 15.02 -1.37
CA ARG A 25 -10.86 15.55 -0.09
C ARG A 25 -9.65 14.81 0.47
N VAL A 26 -9.65 13.47 0.41
CA VAL A 26 -8.53 12.67 0.91
C VAL A 26 -7.26 12.89 0.08
N LYS A 27 -7.38 12.99 -1.25
CA LYS A 27 -6.23 13.29 -2.12
C LYS A 27 -5.70 14.71 -1.91
N GLU A 28 -6.57 15.70 -1.78
CA GLU A 28 -6.18 17.08 -1.47
C GLU A 28 -5.43 17.14 -0.14
N ARG A 29 -5.98 16.50 0.89
CA ARG A 29 -5.33 16.39 2.20
C ARG A 29 -3.99 15.67 2.12
N PHE A 30 -3.84 14.65 1.27
CA PHE A 30 -2.57 13.93 1.10
C PHE A 30 -1.47 14.85 0.56
N VAL A 31 -1.83 15.73 -0.38
CA VAL A 31 -0.91 16.71 -0.95
C VAL A 31 -0.59 17.84 0.03
N THR A 32 -1.57 18.31 0.81
CA THR A 32 -1.38 19.46 1.70
C THR A 32 -0.78 19.11 3.05
N ALA A 33 -1.17 17.99 3.65
CA ALA A 33 -0.72 17.57 4.98
C ALA A 33 0.49 16.62 4.93
N GLY A 34 0.75 15.95 3.81
CA GLY A 34 1.80 14.92 3.74
C GLY A 34 1.34 13.54 4.23
N ALA A 35 2.08 12.51 3.84
CA ALA A 35 1.72 11.11 4.07
C ALA A 35 1.87 10.70 5.55
N GLU A 36 2.79 11.33 6.28
CA GLU A 36 3.09 11.07 7.69
C GLU A 36 1.94 11.42 8.65
N HIS A 37 0.98 12.22 8.20
CA HIS A 37 -0.22 12.58 8.97
C HIS A 37 -1.42 11.67 8.68
N PHE A 38 -1.24 10.62 7.87
CA PHE A 38 -2.29 9.68 7.53
C PHE A 38 -2.16 8.42 8.36
N SER A 39 -3.29 7.90 8.81
CA SER A 39 -3.35 6.54 9.35
C SER A 39 -3.18 5.49 8.26
N ASP A 40 -2.81 4.26 8.63
CA ASP A 40 -2.57 3.16 7.69
C ASP A 40 -3.75 2.90 6.74
N TYR A 41 -4.99 2.99 7.24
CA TYR A 41 -6.18 2.79 6.41
C TYR A 41 -6.38 3.94 5.42
N GLU A 42 -6.01 5.17 5.77
CA GLU A 42 -6.11 6.32 4.87
C GLU A 42 -5.02 6.26 3.79
N LEU A 43 -3.81 5.82 4.13
CA LEU A 43 -2.75 5.54 3.15
C LEU A 43 -3.19 4.45 2.17
N LEU A 44 -3.81 3.39 2.68
CA LEU A 44 -4.33 2.31 1.86
C LEU A 44 -5.51 2.78 0.97
N GLU A 45 -6.39 3.64 1.47
CA GLU A 45 -7.44 4.28 0.66
C GLU A 45 -6.85 5.06 -0.53
N VAL A 46 -5.82 5.87 -0.29
CA VAL A 46 -5.14 6.66 -1.34
C VAL A 46 -4.58 5.74 -2.43
N MET A 47 -3.94 4.64 -2.03
CA MET A 47 -3.43 3.64 -2.96
C MET A 47 -4.56 2.91 -3.71
N LEU A 48 -5.65 2.53 -3.02
CA LEU A 48 -6.80 1.85 -3.62
C LEU A 48 -7.53 2.74 -4.63
N PHE A 49 -7.43 4.06 -4.52
CA PHE A 49 -8.03 4.96 -5.51
C PHE A 49 -7.47 4.77 -6.92
N SER A 50 -6.19 4.38 -7.07
CA SER A 50 -5.60 4.11 -8.38
C SER A 50 -5.97 2.71 -8.90
N ALA A 51 -6.09 1.72 -8.01
CA ALA A 51 -6.44 0.35 -8.37
C ALA A 51 -7.92 0.14 -8.69
N ILE A 52 -8.81 0.84 -7.98
CA ILE A 52 -10.27 0.62 -8.01
C ILE A 52 -10.98 1.96 -8.29
N PRO A 53 -11.27 2.28 -9.56
CA PRO A 53 -11.94 3.53 -9.92
C PRO A 53 -13.43 3.49 -9.56
N ARG A 54 -13.97 4.68 -9.21
CA ARG A 54 -15.42 4.95 -9.08
C ARG A 54 -16.19 4.07 -8.08
N LYS A 55 -15.51 3.50 -7.07
CA LYS A 55 -16.13 2.77 -5.95
C LYS A 55 -15.71 3.38 -4.62
N ASP A 56 -16.53 3.15 -3.58
CA ASP A 56 -16.12 3.39 -2.20
C ASP A 56 -15.11 2.33 -1.77
N VAL A 57 -13.88 2.75 -1.48
CA VAL A 57 -12.76 1.88 -1.10
C VAL A 57 -12.50 1.90 0.41
N LYS A 58 -13.15 2.78 1.17
CA LYS A 58 -12.97 2.89 2.62
C LYS A 58 -13.34 1.60 3.37
N PRO A 59 -14.48 0.95 3.08
CA PRO A 59 -14.80 -0.34 3.70
C PRO A 59 -13.79 -1.43 3.36
N LEU A 60 -13.25 -1.41 2.13
CA LEU A 60 -12.25 -2.39 1.69
C LEU A 60 -10.91 -2.15 2.38
N ALA A 61 -10.46 -0.91 2.52
CA ALA A 61 -9.22 -0.55 3.20
C ALA A 61 -9.24 -1.03 4.66
N LYS A 62 -10.33 -0.74 5.38
CA LYS A 62 -10.52 -1.22 6.76
C LYS A 62 -10.52 -2.74 6.83
N LYS A 63 -11.34 -3.40 6.01
CA LYS A 63 -11.43 -4.87 6.00
C LYS A 63 -10.08 -5.54 5.75
N LEU A 64 -9.25 -4.98 4.86
CA LEU A 64 -7.91 -5.47 4.59
C LEU A 64 -7.03 -5.36 5.84
N LEU A 65 -7.02 -4.19 6.50
CA LEU A 65 -6.21 -3.96 7.69
C LEU A 65 -6.74 -4.63 8.97
N ASP A 66 -8.01 -5.04 8.99
CA ASP A 66 -8.56 -5.87 10.06
C ASP A 66 -7.97 -7.30 10.05
N HIS A 67 -7.42 -7.76 8.92
CA HIS A 67 -6.95 -9.14 8.72
C HIS A 67 -5.47 -9.25 8.35
N PHE A 68 -4.85 -8.16 7.89
CA PHE A 68 -3.52 -8.14 7.31
C PHE A 68 -2.80 -6.86 7.70
N ASP A 69 -1.56 -6.97 8.17
CA ASP A 69 -0.69 -5.81 8.30
C ASP A 69 -0.23 -5.34 6.90
N ILE A 70 0.31 -4.13 6.79
CA ILE A 70 0.82 -3.59 5.50
C ILE A 70 1.85 -4.54 4.87
N THR A 71 2.72 -5.13 5.70
CA THR A 71 3.72 -6.10 5.25
C THR A 71 3.08 -7.38 4.69
N ASP A 72 1.95 -7.81 5.23
CA ASP A 72 1.16 -8.93 4.70
C ASP A 72 0.57 -8.58 3.35
N LEU A 73 -0.04 -7.40 3.25
CA LEU A 73 -0.70 -6.95 2.03
C LEU A 73 0.25 -6.91 0.82
N ILE A 74 1.46 -6.36 0.99
CA ILE A 74 2.44 -6.29 -0.10
C ILE A 74 3.04 -7.66 -0.48
N ASN A 75 2.90 -8.66 0.40
CA ASN A 75 3.43 -10.01 0.21
C ASN A 75 2.37 -11.06 -0.15
N LEU A 76 1.09 -10.70 -0.14
CA LEU A 76 0.00 -11.58 -0.53
C LEU A 76 0.21 -12.16 -1.93
N ASP A 77 -0.03 -13.46 -2.06
CA ASP A 77 -0.11 -14.11 -3.36
C ASP A 77 -1.36 -13.67 -4.12
N LYS A 78 -1.28 -13.73 -5.46
CA LYS A 78 -2.35 -13.26 -6.36
C LYS A 78 -3.68 -13.95 -6.05
N GLU A 79 -3.67 -15.26 -5.86
CA GLU A 79 -4.89 -16.06 -5.65
C GLU A 79 -5.58 -15.68 -4.34
N ARG A 80 -4.81 -15.58 -3.24
CA ARG A 80 -5.34 -15.16 -1.94
C ARG A 80 -5.87 -13.75 -1.96
N LEU A 81 -5.19 -12.80 -2.61
CA LEU A 81 -5.71 -11.43 -2.71
C LEU A 81 -7.03 -11.41 -3.48
N LEU A 82 -7.08 -12.05 -4.66
CA LEU A 82 -8.26 -12.07 -5.53
C LEU A 82 -9.45 -12.82 -4.92
N SER A 83 -9.22 -13.73 -3.96
CA SER A 83 -10.30 -14.37 -3.20
C SER A 83 -11.09 -13.38 -2.30
N ILE A 84 -10.51 -12.21 -1.99
CA ILE A 84 -11.13 -11.19 -1.15
C ILE A 84 -12.09 -10.34 -1.99
N LYS A 85 -13.39 -10.39 -1.65
CA LYS A 85 -14.43 -9.58 -2.31
C LYS A 85 -14.05 -8.10 -2.36
N GLY A 86 -14.05 -7.53 -3.57
CA GLY A 86 -13.77 -6.12 -3.82
C GLY A 86 -12.35 -5.83 -4.29
N THR A 87 -11.45 -6.80 -4.24
CA THR A 87 -10.10 -6.70 -4.83
C THR A 87 -10.12 -6.95 -6.34
N ASN A 88 -9.04 -6.60 -7.01
CA ASN A 88 -8.84 -6.83 -8.44
C ASN A 88 -7.36 -7.01 -8.77
N GLU A 89 -7.05 -7.34 -10.02
CA GLU A 89 -5.68 -7.55 -10.46
C GLU A 89 -4.82 -6.28 -10.39
N ASN A 90 -5.40 -5.08 -10.61
CA ASN A 90 -4.68 -3.83 -10.45
C ASN A 90 -4.19 -3.60 -9.01
N LEU A 91 -4.99 -4.01 -8.02
CA LEU A 91 -4.59 -3.95 -6.62
C LEU A 91 -3.42 -4.88 -6.34
N TYR A 92 -3.45 -6.10 -6.88
CA TYR A 92 -2.32 -7.04 -6.81
C TYR A 92 -1.05 -6.43 -7.42
N ILE A 93 -1.16 -5.85 -8.62
CA ILE A 93 -0.02 -5.22 -9.32
C ILE A 93 0.57 -4.09 -8.46
N ASN A 94 -0.27 -3.24 -7.87
CA ASN A 94 0.22 -2.15 -7.00
C ASN A 94 1.00 -2.68 -5.79
N PHE A 95 0.48 -3.69 -5.09
CA PHE A 95 1.18 -4.31 -3.97
C PHE A 95 2.49 -4.97 -4.39
N ALA A 96 2.48 -5.74 -5.48
CA ALA A 96 3.68 -6.37 -6.02
C ALA A 96 4.73 -5.34 -6.45
N LEU A 97 4.31 -4.21 -7.03
CA LEU A 97 5.17 -3.11 -7.42
C LEU A 97 5.82 -2.45 -6.21
N ILE A 98 5.03 -2.14 -5.17
CA ILE A 98 5.54 -1.56 -3.92
C ILE A 98 6.57 -2.49 -3.29
N ARG A 99 6.28 -3.79 -3.19
CA ARG A 99 7.22 -4.79 -2.69
C ARG A 99 8.52 -4.79 -3.47
N GLU A 100 8.45 -4.80 -4.80
CA GLU A 100 9.64 -4.82 -5.65
C GLU A 100 10.47 -3.54 -5.50
N LEU A 101 9.83 -2.37 -5.37
CA LEU A 101 10.53 -1.11 -5.14
C LEU A 101 11.25 -1.11 -3.78
N ILE A 102 10.57 -1.54 -2.71
CA ILE A 102 11.19 -1.69 -1.38
C ILE A 102 12.37 -2.65 -1.45
N ASN A 103 12.20 -3.80 -2.12
CA ASN A 103 13.27 -4.77 -2.32
C ASN A 103 14.48 -4.15 -3.00
N ARG A 104 14.29 -3.38 -4.07
CA ARG A 104 15.40 -2.69 -4.76
C ARG A 104 16.10 -1.68 -3.86
N VAL A 105 15.35 -0.88 -3.11
CA VAL A 105 15.91 0.10 -2.16
C VAL A 105 16.74 -0.61 -1.08
N LEU A 106 16.23 -1.68 -0.50
CA LEU A 106 16.96 -2.46 0.51
C LEU A 106 18.18 -3.17 -0.09
N LYS A 107 18.03 -3.74 -1.30
CA LYS A 107 19.12 -4.41 -2.01
C LYS A 107 20.28 -3.44 -2.31
N GLN A 108 20.00 -2.18 -2.65
CA GLN A 108 21.02 -1.14 -2.85
C GLN A 108 21.82 -0.84 -1.57
N LYS A 109 21.21 -0.99 -0.39
CA LYS A 109 21.89 -0.79 0.89
C LYS A 109 22.84 -1.93 1.27
N ILE A 110 22.70 -3.10 0.64
CA ILE A 110 23.49 -4.31 0.98
C ILE A 110 24.48 -4.73 -0.12
N ILE A 111 24.14 -4.51 -1.40
CA ILE A 111 25.03 -4.87 -2.52
C ILE A 111 26.30 -4.04 -2.44
N ASN A 112 27.44 -4.69 -2.66
CA ASN A 112 28.75 -4.05 -2.68
C ASN A 112 29.10 -3.31 -1.37
N LYS A 113 28.41 -3.62 -0.26
CA LYS A 113 28.70 -3.11 1.09
C LYS A 113 29.25 -4.23 1.97
N ASN A 114 30.04 -3.86 2.97
CA ASN A 114 30.51 -4.79 3.99
C ASN A 114 29.31 -5.20 4.87
N ILE A 115 28.86 -6.44 4.74
CA ILE A 115 27.66 -6.97 5.38
C ILE A 115 27.79 -7.02 6.90
N ILE A 116 28.97 -7.34 7.42
CA ILE A 116 29.17 -7.42 8.88
C ILE A 116 28.94 -6.05 9.51
N ALA A 117 29.37 -4.99 8.83
CA ALA A 117 29.12 -3.61 9.24
C ALA A 117 27.66 -3.15 8.98
N SER A 118 26.87 -3.89 8.19
CA SER A 118 25.49 -3.56 7.82
C SER A 118 24.49 -4.68 8.12
N TRP A 119 24.73 -5.43 9.19
CA TRP A 119 23.92 -6.60 9.57
C TRP A 119 22.41 -6.27 9.67
N SER A 120 22.05 -5.13 10.25
CA SER A 120 20.66 -4.66 10.31
C SER A 120 20.02 -4.50 8.92
N SER A 121 20.72 -3.86 7.98
CA SER A 121 20.27 -3.69 6.60
C SER A 121 20.06 -5.04 5.88
N LEU A 122 20.91 -6.04 6.18
CA LEU A 122 20.72 -7.39 5.65
C LEU A 122 19.46 -8.03 6.23
N ILE A 123 19.27 -7.94 7.55
CA ILE A 123 18.07 -8.47 8.21
C ILE A 123 16.80 -7.80 7.68
N ASP A 124 16.80 -6.48 7.48
CA ASP A 124 15.66 -5.75 6.91
C ASP A 124 15.34 -6.22 5.49
N TYR A 125 16.37 -6.40 4.66
CA TYR A 125 16.21 -6.97 3.32
C TYR A 125 15.60 -8.38 3.36
N LEU A 126 16.10 -9.24 4.25
CA LEU A 126 15.59 -10.61 4.39
C LEU A 126 14.16 -10.61 4.94
N LYS A 127 13.82 -9.76 5.92
CA LYS A 127 12.46 -9.65 6.46
C LYS A 127 11.45 -9.27 5.38
N VAL A 128 11.77 -8.32 4.51
CA VAL A 128 10.84 -7.97 3.41
C VAL A 128 10.75 -9.08 2.36
N ASN A 129 11.85 -9.77 2.05
CA ASN A 129 11.84 -10.84 1.04
C ASN A 129 11.31 -12.19 1.52
N MET A 130 11.40 -12.47 2.82
CA MET A 130 11.13 -13.79 3.40
C MET A 130 10.01 -13.78 4.43
N GLY A 131 9.72 -12.64 5.06
CA GLY A 131 8.90 -12.57 6.27
C GLY A 131 7.52 -13.22 6.14
N ASN A 132 6.94 -13.19 4.93
CA ASN A 132 5.59 -13.67 4.67
C ASN A 132 5.54 -14.81 3.63
N MET A 133 6.68 -15.44 3.36
CA MET A 133 6.71 -16.62 2.51
C MET A 133 6.14 -17.82 3.28
N ARG A 134 5.14 -18.49 2.70
CA ARG A 134 4.50 -19.67 3.32
C ARG A 134 5.42 -20.89 3.40
N LEU A 135 6.49 -20.89 2.61
CA LEU A 135 7.48 -21.95 2.58
C LEU A 135 8.72 -21.45 3.30
N GLU A 136 9.31 -22.32 4.12
CA GLU A 136 10.61 -22.05 4.73
C GLU A 136 11.66 -21.79 3.64
N GLN A 137 12.47 -20.75 3.86
CA GLN A 137 13.50 -20.33 2.94
C GLN A 137 14.85 -20.43 3.62
N PHE A 138 15.72 -21.28 3.09
CA PHE A 138 17.13 -21.31 3.45
C PHE A 138 17.94 -20.54 2.41
N ARG A 139 18.66 -19.49 2.83
CA ARG A 139 19.49 -18.67 1.93
C ARG A 139 20.95 -18.72 2.36
N ILE A 140 21.83 -18.98 1.38
CA ILE A 140 23.28 -18.94 1.55
C ILE A 140 23.81 -17.63 0.96
N LEU A 141 24.56 -16.87 1.74
CA LEU A 141 25.18 -15.61 1.31
C LEU A 141 26.67 -15.83 1.11
N PHE A 142 27.16 -15.59 -0.11
CA PHE A 142 28.58 -15.68 -0.44
C PHE A 142 29.25 -14.32 -0.26
N LEU A 143 30.22 -14.27 0.65
CA LEU A 143 31.00 -13.07 0.95
C LEU A 143 32.39 -13.16 0.34
N ASN A 144 32.95 -12.02 -0.09
CA ASN A 144 34.36 -11.95 -0.45
C ASN A 144 35.26 -11.77 0.80
N LYS A 145 36.59 -11.73 0.62
CA LYS A 145 37.58 -11.52 1.69
C LYS A 145 37.41 -10.22 2.49
N LYS A 146 36.60 -9.27 2.00
CA LYS A 146 36.27 -8.00 2.66
C LYS A 146 34.86 -8.01 3.28
N ASN A 147 34.22 -9.17 3.39
CA ASN A 147 32.85 -9.36 3.86
C ASN A 147 31.80 -8.63 3.03
N ILE A 148 32.08 -8.40 1.74
CA ILE A 148 31.17 -7.72 0.82
C ILE A 148 30.33 -8.75 0.07
N LEU A 149 29.03 -8.46 -0.11
CA LEU A 149 28.14 -9.19 -1.02
C LEU A 149 28.41 -8.75 -2.47
N PRO A 150 28.99 -9.60 -3.33
CA PRO A 150 29.14 -9.28 -4.73
C PRO A 150 27.78 -9.34 -5.43
N MET A 151 27.60 -8.49 -6.45
CA MET A 151 26.32 -8.19 -7.11
C MET A 151 25.66 -9.37 -7.86
N ARG A 152 26.25 -10.57 -7.88
CA ARG A 152 25.75 -11.72 -8.65
C ARG A 152 25.07 -12.74 -7.74
N PHE A 153 23.75 -12.84 -7.90
CA PHE A 153 22.94 -14.02 -7.61
C PHE A 153 22.22 -14.41 -8.89
#